data_AF-A0AAV0HSX7-F1
#
_entry.id   AF-A0AAV0HSX7-F1
#
_cell.length_a   1.000
_cell.length_b   1.000
_cell.length_c   1.000
_cell.angle_alpha   90.00
_cell.angle_beta   90.00
_cell.angle_gamma   90.00
#
_symmetry.space_group_name_H-M   'P 1'
#
loop_
_entity.id
_entity.type
_entity.pdbx_description
1 polymer ?
#
loop_
_entity_poly.entity_id
_entity_poly.type
_entity_poly.pdbx_seq_one_letter_code
_entity_poly.pdbx_strand_id
1 'polypeptide(L)'
;MAESMRFDMHSGETKCISEDVKADTLSVGSYSIVDPIKGDPNVTVRVTFLVTSPHGVSYHYGDKVEKGTFAFTASENGPYSACFWSPLRQPPLTTIVEFDWRSGVEARDWSNVAKKGNIEVIVTPPQFLYVT
;
A
#
# COMPACT_ATOMS: atom_id res chain seq x y z
N MET A 1 -14.95 -1.97 -6.85
CA MET A 1 -14.49 -3.30 -7.28
C MET A 1 -13.15 -3.45 -6.62
N ALA A 2 -13.11 -4.15 -5.49
CA ALA A 2 -11.88 -4.39 -4.76
C ALA A 2 -11.00 -5.33 -5.60
N GLU A 3 -9.92 -4.80 -6.17
CA GLU A 3 -9.06 -5.55 -7.07
C GLU A 3 -7.69 -5.74 -6.41
N SER A 4 -7.46 -6.94 -5.90
CA SER A 4 -6.12 -7.41 -5.58
C SER A 4 -5.46 -7.81 -6.90
N MET A 5 -4.40 -7.12 -7.26
CA MET A 5 -3.65 -7.34 -8.48
C MET A 5 -2.29 -7.96 -8.16
N ARG A 6 -1.82 -8.82 -9.06
CA ARG A 6 -0.45 -9.31 -9.06
C ARG A 6 0.14 -9.15 -10.44
N PHE A 7 1.30 -8.51 -10.52
CA PHE A 7 1.95 -8.25 -11.80
C PHE A 7 3.47 -8.34 -11.70
N ASP A 8 4.09 -8.68 -12.82
CA ASP A 8 5.53 -8.79 -12.96
C ASP A 8 6.11 -7.53 -13.58
N MET A 9 7.26 -7.08 -13.09
CA MET A 9 8.02 -5.94 -13.59
C MET A 9 9.44 -6.34 -13.93
N HIS A 10 9.88 -6.07 -15.15
CA HIS A 10 11.26 -6.29 -15.55
C HIS A 10 12.22 -5.26 -14.94
N SER A 11 13.51 -5.55 -14.99
CA SER A 11 14.60 -4.65 -14.58
C SER A 11 14.49 -3.31 -15.32
N GLY A 12 14.39 -2.19 -14.59
CA GLY A 12 14.23 -0.84 -15.15
C GLY A 12 12.83 -0.48 -15.64
N GLU A 13 11.84 -1.38 -15.51
CA GLU A 13 10.47 -1.12 -15.95
C GLU A 13 9.72 -0.16 -14.99
N THR A 14 8.79 0.61 -15.55
CA THR A 14 7.78 1.37 -14.81
C THR A 14 6.39 0.82 -15.13
N LYS A 15 5.55 0.62 -14.10
CA LYS A 15 4.14 0.28 -14.28
C LYS A 15 3.26 1.21 -13.46
N CYS A 16 2.19 1.71 -14.05
CA CYS A 16 1.22 2.56 -13.38
C CYS A 16 -0.18 1.94 -13.48
N ILE A 17 -0.89 1.95 -12.36
CA ILE A 17 -2.29 1.55 -12.24
C ILE A 17 -3.08 2.80 -11.90
N SER A 18 -4.21 3.02 -12.59
CA SER A 18 -5.04 4.21 -12.39
C SER A 18 -6.45 3.83 -11.99
N GLU A 19 -7.03 4.60 -11.06
CA GLU A 19 -8.41 4.44 -10.60
C GLU A 19 -9.10 5.82 -10.59
N ASP A 20 -10.33 5.88 -11.10
CA ASP A 20 -11.18 7.07 -10.98
C ASP A 20 -11.76 7.17 -9.56
N VAL A 21 -11.19 8.08 -8.78
CA VAL A 21 -11.57 8.32 -7.38
C VAL A 21 -12.41 9.60 -7.30
N LYS A 22 -13.47 9.56 -6.49
CA LYS A 22 -14.30 10.74 -6.23
C LYS A 22 -13.69 11.62 -5.13
N ALA A 23 -13.87 12.93 -5.24
CA ALA A 23 -13.53 13.87 -4.19
C ALA A 23 -14.20 13.48 -2.86
N ASP A 24 -13.53 13.80 -1.75
CA ASP A 24 -13.93 13.50 -0.38
C ASP A 24 -14.11 12.01 -0.06
N THR A 25 -13.61 11.13 -0.93
CA THR A 25 -13.61 9.68 -0.67
C THR A 25 -12.27 9.21 -0.12
N LEU A 26 -12.36 8.31 0.86
CA LEU A 26 -11.19 7.64 1.42
C LEU A 26 -10.69 6.59 0.42
N SER A 27 -9.40 6.61 0.15
CA SER A 27 -8.67 5.59 -0.59
C SER A 27 -7.64 4.96 0.32
N VAL A 28 -7.57 3.63 0.28
CA VAL A 28 -6.59 2.83 1.04
C VAL A 28 -6.00 1.77 0.13
N GLY A 29 -4.74 1.43 0.37
CA GLY A 29 -4.14 0.33 -0.32
C GLY A 29 -2.86 -0.16 0.33
N SER A 30 -2.41 -1.30 -0.16
CA SER A 30 -1.18 -1.95 0.28
C SER A 30 -0.45 -2.55 -0.92
N TYR A 31 0.86 -2.55 -0.85
CA TYR A 31 1.71 -3.21 -1.84
C TYR A 31 2.81 -3.98 -1.15
N SER A 32 3.21 -5.09 -1.76
CA SER A 32 4.36 -5.88 -1.32
C SER A 32 4.99 -6.60 -2.50
N ILE A 33 6.31 -6.71 -2.45
CA ILE A 33 7.06 -7.55 -3.38
C ILE A 33 6.88 -8.98 -2.92
N VAL A 34 6.44 -9.84 -3.83
CA VAL A 34 6.35 -11.27 -3.56
C VAL A 34 7.75 -11.86 -3.71
N ASP A 35 8.21 -12.55 -2.66
CA ASP A 35 9.51 -13.20 -2.68
C ASP A 35 9.64 -14.09 -3.92
N PRO A 36 10.66 -13.87 -4.77
CA PRO A 36 10.92 -14.78 -5.87
C PRO A 36 11.41 -16.09 -5.26
N ILE A 37 10.53 -17.08 -5.13
CA ILE A 37 10.96 -18.45 -4.84
C ILE A 37 11.74 -18.94 -6.06
N LYS A 38 13.06 -18.70 -6.01
CA LYS A 38 14.21 -19.44 -6.57
C LYS A 38 15.34 -18.45 -6.86
N GLY A 39 16.43 -18.55 -6.10
CA GLY A 39 17.70 -17.94 -6.51
C GLY A 39 18.72 -17.79 -5.41
N ASP A 40 18.51 -16.84 -4.50
CA ASP A 40 19.48 -16.50 -3.46
C ASP A 40 18.79 -15.71 -2.32
N PRO A 41 18.81 -16.19 -1.06
CA PRO A 41 18.21 -15.47 0.07
C PRO A 41 18.89 -14.13 0.40
N ASN A 42 20.03 -13.80 -0.21
CA ASN A 42 20.67 -12.48 -0.07
C ASN A 42 20.18 -11.43 -1.07
N VAL A 43 19.32 -11.77 -2.04
CA VAL A 43 18.85 -10.80 -3.05
C VAL A 43 17.58 -10.12 -2.57
N THR A 44 17.73 -8.98 -1.90
CA THR A 44 16.62 -8.10 -1.57
C THR A 44 16.16 -7.33 -2.80
N VAL A 45 14.87 -7.43 -3.13
CA VAL A 45 14.25 -6.67 -4.22
C VAL A 45 13.50 -5.49 -3.63
N ARG A 46 13.66 -4.30 -4.21
CA ARG A 46 13.03 -3.06 -3.74
C ARG A 46 12.51 -2.28 -4.93
N VAL A 47 11.39 -1.59 -4.74
CA VAL A 47 10.77 -0.72 -5.75
C VAL A 47 10.63 0.69 -5.21
N THR A 48 10.58 1.67 -6.10
CA THR A 48 10.06 3.00 -5.76
C THR A 48 8.57 3.01 -6.10
N PHE A 49 7.76 3.64 -5.25
CA PHE A 49 6.32 3.70 -5.37
C PHE A 49 5.83 5.13 -5.14
N LEU A 50 4.85 5.58 -5.93
CA LEU A 50 4.26 6.91 -5.84
C LEU A 50 2.77 6.85 -6.16
N VAL A 51 1.96 7.51 -5.33
CA VAL A 51 0.55 7.79 -5.63
C VAL A 51 0.38 9.27 -5.95
N THR A 52 -0.22 9.59 -7.09
CA THR A 52 -0.49 10.97 -7.52
C THR A 52 -1.94 11.22 -7.90
N SER A 53 -2.37 12.46 -7.72
CA SER A 53 -3.65 12.98 -8.22
C SER A 53 -3.61 13.26 -9.72
N PRO A 54 -4.79 13.49 -10.35
CA PRO A 54 -4.87 13.92 -11.75
C PRO A 54 -4.01 15.15 -12.08
N HIS A 55 -3.85 16.06 -11.13
CA HIS A 55 -3.03 17.28 -11.29
C HIS A 55 -1.58 17.11 -10.81
N GLY A 56 -1.15 15.88 -10.54
CA GLY A 56 0.24 15.57 -10.17
C GLY A 56 0.58 15.82 -8.70
N VAL A 57 -0.41 16.04 -7.83
CA VAL A 57 -0.17 16.15 -6.38
C VAL A 57 0.19 14.77 -5.83
N SER A 58 1.34 14.67 -5.17
CA SER A 58 1.79 13.42 -4.54
C SER A 58 1.05 13.19 -3.21
N TYR A 59 0.44 12.01 -3.07
CA TYR A 59 -0.27 11.57 -1.87
C TYR A 59 0.53 10.58 -1.02
N HIS A 60 1.38 9.79 -1.65
CA HIS A 60 2.24 8.84 -0.96
C HIS A 60 3.49 8.56 -1.79
N TYR A 61 4.63 8.43 -1.13
CA TYR A 61 5.90 8.11 -1.76
C TYR A 61 6.66 7.10 -0.91
N GLY A 62 7.17 6.05 -1.54
CA GLY A 62 8.08 5.09 -0.94
C GLY A 62 9.30 4.91 -1.83
N ASP A 63 10.49 5.25 -1.35
CA ASP A 63 11.73 5.03 -2.09
C ASP A 63 12.40 3.72 -1.67
N LYS A 64 12.69 2.86 -2.65
CA LYS A 64 13.41 1.58 -2.45
C LYS A 64 12.83 0.76 -1.29
N VAL A 65 11.54 0.48 -1.36
CA VAL A 65 10.78 -0.27 -0.35
C VAL A 65 10.39 -1.66 -0.87
N GLU A 66 10.22 -2.61 0.06
CA GLU A 66 9.72 -3.96 -0.24
C GLU A 66 8.21 -4.07 -0.09
N LYS A 67 7.64 -3.25 0.78
CA LYS A 67 6.21 -3.21 1.07
C LYS A 67 5.82 -1.85 1.62
N GLY A 68 4.52 -1.55 1.58
CA GLY A 68 3.97 -0.37 2.21
C GLY A 68 2.45 -0.37 2.18
N THR A 69 1.89 0.60 2.90
CA THR A 69 0.46 0.88 2.93
C THR A 69 0.26 2.38 2.79
N PHE A 70 -0.79 2.80 2.11
CA PHE A 70 -1.16 4.20 1.99
C PHE A 70 -2.64 4.38 2.30
N ALA A 71 -2.97 5.57 2.80
CA ALA A 71 -4.33 6.01 3.01
C ALA A 71 -4.41 7.51 2.77
N PHE A 72 -5.39 7.95 1.98
CA PHE A 72 -5.63 9.36 1.75
C PHE A 72 -7.10 9.63 1.47
N THR A 73 -7.53 10.87 1.69
CA THR A 73 -8.82 11.37 1.21
C THR A 73 -8.58 12.16 -0.06
N ALA A 74 -9.26 11.80 -1.15
CA ALA A 74 -9.13 12.48 -2.43
C ALA A 74 -9.64 13.92 -2.34
N SER A 75 -8.82 14.90 -2.74
CA SER A 75 -9.21 16.31 -2.78
C SER A 75 -10.08 16.66 -3.99
N GLU A 76 -10.07 15.80 -5.00
CA GLU A 76 -10.66 16.07 -6.30
C GLU A 76 -11.11 14.79 -7.00
N ASN A 77 -12.05 14.92 -7.94
CA ASN A 77 -12.51 13.83 -8.79
C ASN A 77 -11.49 13.56 -9.91
N GLY A 78 -11.26 12.29 -10.22
CA GLY A 78 -10.58 11.90 -11.46
C GLY A 78 -9.63 10.72 -11.28
N PRO A 79 -8.77 10.47 -12.28
CA PRO A 79 -7.87 9.33 -12.30
C PRO A 79 -6.65 9.58 -11.40
N TYR A 80 -6.64 8.96 -10.23
CA TYR A 80 -5.44 8.87 -9.41
C TYR A 80 -4.57 7.75 -9.97
N SER A 81 -3.26 7.87 -9.86
CA SER A 81 -2.33 6.87 -10.37
C SER A 81 -1.37 6.39 -9.30
N ALA A 82 -1.18 5.09 -9.24
CA ALA A 82 -0.22 4.38 -8.40
C ALA A 82 0.87 3.80 -9.31
N CYS A 83 2.06 4.39 -9.27
CA CYS A 83 3.17 4.03 -10.13
C CYS A 83 4.28 3.33 -9.35
N PHE A 84 4.84 2.30 -9.97
CA PHE A 84 5.94 1.49 -9.47
C PHE A 84 7.13 1.60 -10.43
N TRP A 85 8.34 1.73 -9.87
CA TRP A 85 9.59 1.71 -10.61
C TRP A 85 10.47 0.57 -10.10
N SER A 86 10.84 -0.32 -11.02
CA SER A 86 11.83 -1.37 -10.79
C SER A 86 13.22 -0.82 -11.06
N PRO A 87 14.19 -0.97 -10.15
CA PRO A 87 15.55 -0.49 -10.38
C PRO A 87 16.20 -1.28 -11.53
N LEU A 88 17.04 -0.60 -12.29
CA LEU A 88 17.88 -1.27 -13.28
C LEU A 88 18.95 -2.12 -12.56
N ARG A 89 18.97 -3.41 -12.86
CA ARG A 89 19.89 -4.41 -12.30
C ARG A 89 20.56 -5.25 -13.38
N GLN A 90 21.79 -5.67 -13.08
CA GLN A 90 22.61 -6.62 -13.84
C GLN A 90 23.17 -7.66 -12.86
N PRO A 91 22.79 -8.95 -12.93
CA PRO A 91 21.89 -9.54 -13.93
C PRO A 91 20.45 -9.02 -13.80
N PRO A 92 19.68 -8.97 -14.91
CA PRO A 92 18.27 -8.60 -14.85
C PRO A 92 17.47 -9.54 -13.96
N LEU A 93 16.60 -8.97 -13.12
CA LEU A 93 15.69 -9.72 -12.26
C LEU A 93 14.27 -9.18 -12.40
N THR A 94 13.31 -10.09 -12.57
CA THR A 94 11.89 -9.77 -12.56
C THR A 94 11.39 -9.60 -11.12
N THR A 95 10.70 -8.49 -10.87
CA THR A 95 10.07 -8.18 -9.59
C THR A 95 8.59 -8.50 -9.69
N ILE A 96 8.07 -9.31 -8.76
CA ILE A 96 6.63 -9.59 -8.68
C ILE A 96 6.04 -8.71 -7.60
N VAL A 97 5.02 -7.93 -7.95
CA VAL A 97 4.33 -7.03 -7.01
C VAL A 97 2.91 -7.52 -6.80
N GLU A 98 2.51 -7.61 -5.53
CA GLU A 98 1.12 -7.75 -5.10
C GLU A 98 0.64 -6.37 -4.63
N PHE A 99 -0.53 -5.96 -5.13
CA PHE A 99 -1.08 -4.62 -4.93
C PHE A 99 -2.59 -4.71 -4.70
N ASP A 100 -3.07 -4.14 -3.60
CA ASP A 100 -4.49 -3.96 -3.30
C ASP A 100 -4.76 -2.46 -3.18
N TRP A 101 -5.76 -1.97 -3.90
CA TRP A 101 -6.23 -0.59 -3.81
C TRP A 101 -7.75 -0.59 -3.82
N ARG A 102 -8.32 0.16 -2.87
CA ARG A 102 -9.76 0.37 -2.72
C ARG A 102 -10.05 1.84 -2.46
N SER A 103 -11.16 2.32 -2.99
CA SER A 103 -11.69 3.65 -2.73
C SER A 103 -13.16 3.62 -2.26
N GLY A 104 -13.60 4.69 -1.62
CA GLY A 104 -15.00 4.87 -1.23
C GLY A 104 -15.48 3.88 -0.16
N VAL A 105 -16.63 3.24 -0.40
CA VAL A 105 -17.26 2.33 0.59
C VAL A 105 -16.35 1.14 0.89
N GLU A 106 -15.70 0.57 -0.13
CA GLU A 106 -14.81 -0.60 0.02
C GLU A 106 -13.58 -0.28 0.90
N ALA A 107 -13.10 0.97 0.88
CA ALA A 107 -12.01 1.44 1.74
C ALA A 107 -12.43 1.63 3.21
N ARG A 108 -13.65 2.09 3.44
CA ARG A 108 -14.20 2.32 4.79
C ARG A 108 -14.40 1.01 5.54
N ASP A 109 -14.92 -0.01 4.86
CA ASP A 109 -15.14 -1.32 5.47
C ASP A 109 -13.82 -2.01 5.83
N TRP A 110 -12.78 -1.89 5.00
CA TRP A 110 -11.43 -2.36 5.35
C TRP A 110 -10.84 -1.64 6.57
N SER A 111 -10.98 -0.32 6.64
CA SER A 111 -10.50 0.47 7.78
C SER A 111 -11.21 0.08 9.10
N ASN A 112 -12.47 -0.35 9.03
CA ASN A 112 -13.22 -0.83 10.19
C ASN A 112 -12.84 -2.26 10.59
N VAL A 113 -12.54 -3.14 9.62
CA VAL A 113 -12.04 -4.50 9.88
C VAL A 113 -10.64 -4.48 10.49
N ALA A 114 -9.73 -3.67 9.96
CA ALA A 114 -8.38 -3.50 10.50
C ALA A 114 -8.38 -2.98 11.95
N LYS A 115 -9.34 -2.12 12.32
CA LYS A 115 -9.51 -1.66 13.71
C LYS A 115 -10.09 -2.74 14.64
N LYS A 116 -10.89 -3.68 14.12
CA LYS A 116 -11.48 -4.76 14.92
C LYS A 116 -10.50 -5.92 15.16
N GLY A 117 -9.44 -6.05 14.35
CA GLY A 117 -8.38 -7.05 14.50
C GLY A 117 -7.32 -6.74 15.58
N ASN A 118 -7.29 -5.50 16.10
CA ASN A 118 -6.29 -5.04 17.07
C ASN A 118 -6.90 -4.81 18.46
N ILE A 119 -7.61 -5.80 19.01
CA ILE A 119 -8.13 -5.74 20.38
C ILE A 119 -7.33 -6.69 21.26
N GLU A 120 -6.17 -6.24 21.74
CA GLU A 120 -5.70 -6.59 23.09
C GLU A 120 -5.76 -5.32 23.94
N VAL A 121 -6.97 -5.04 24.43
CA VAL A 121 -7.17 -4.10 25.54
C VAL A 121 -6.86 -4.88 26.82
N ILE A 122 -5.64 -4.74 27.33
CA ILE A 122 -5.40 -4.91 28.77
C ILE A 122 -5.30 -3.51 29.36
N VAL A 123 -6.46 -2.92 29.64
CA VAL A 123 -6.55 -1.82 30.59
C VAL A 123 -6.76 -2.47 31.94
N THR A 124 -5.68 -2.68 32.69
CA THR A 124 -5.78 -2.85 34.15
C THR A 124 -6.04 -1.48 34.76
N PRO A 125 -7.19 -1.25 35.43
CA PRO A 125 -7.39 -0.01 36.18
C PRO A 125 -6.50 -0.02 37.45
N PRO A 126 -5.94 1.13 37.87
CA PRO A 126 -5.38 1.23 39.21
C PRO A 126 -6.56 1.24 40.19
N GLN A 127 -6.74 0.14 40.91
CA GLN A 127 -7.74 0.04 41.96
C GLN A 127 -7.25 0.84 43.17
N PHE A 128 -7.66 2.11 43.24
CA PHE A 128 -7.76 2.78 44.53
C PHE A 128 -8.93 2.16 45.29
N LEU A 129 -8.61 1.30 46.26
CA LEU A 129 -9.47 1.03 47.41
C LEU A 129 -8.65 1.34 48.66
N TYR A 130 -9.17 2.29 49.43
CA TYR A 130 -8.70 2.64 50.77
C TYR A 130 -9.05 1.54 51.80
N VAL A 131 -8.48 1.71 53.00
CA VAL A 131 -8.86 1.13 54.32
C VAL A 131 -8.09 -0.16 54.69
N THR A 132 -7.45 -0.34 55.85
CA THR A 132 -7.35 0.38 57.15
C THR A 132 -5.92 0.74 57.51
#